data_AF-A0A6I6WI52-F1
#
_entry.id   AF-A0A6I6WI52-F1
#
_cell.length_a   1.000
_cell.length_b   1.000
_cell.length_c   1.000
_cell.angle_alpha   90.00
_cell.angle_beta   90.00
_cell.angle_gamma   90.00
#
_symmetry.space_group_name_H-M   'P 1'
#
loop_
_entity.id
_entity.type
_entity.pdbx_description
1 polymer ?
#
loop_
_entity_poly.entity_id
_entity_poly.type
_entity_poly.pdbx_seq_one_letter_code
_entity_poly.pdbx_strand_id
1 'polypeptide(L)'
;MAERRAVPPPRAARLHQARKALHRARTKLRKAAVDWFRGGASDWVALGGLLLTVPLLTCATVLTPLWCAPEALVLPIIAGGLLLRPASLLALYAASAVALMIESLLLGPYTGYAEHVDGAGRVTPGTVLVVAAAGLSGLLVAQFRSRVGVPWRRGGTMLFDLRERIRVQSKLPKLPPGWHREMALRPAGGQSFSGDFVVAARTGPQGRTLEVVLTDVSGKGMDAASRALLLSGAFGGLLGSLEPHAFLPAANGYLLRQSWEEGFATSVHLVLDLDSGDYELLSAGHVPAMQLNAGTGVWEEKAAEGPLLGVYDGAEFDPVKGTLRPGDVLMLFTDGLVETAERDLTEGMDRLTGAADRYVACGFHGAAWHLIESVARDVNDDRALLLLCRDP
;
A
#
# COMPACT_ATOMS: atom_id res chain seq x y z
N MET A 1 -43.85 -51.45 17.80
CA MET A 1 -42.81 -52.26 17.12
C MET A 1 -41.67 -51.33 16.75
N ALA A 2 -40.48 -51.56 17.30
CA ALA A 2 -39.32 -50.67 17.18
C ALA A 2 -38.58 -50.88 15.85
N GLU A 3 -38.45 -49.81 15.06
CA GLU A 3 -37.61 -49.77 13.87
C GLU A 3 -36.11 -49.79 14.24
N ARG A 4 -35.41 -50.83 13.79
CA ARG A 4 -33.95 -50.94 13.89
C ARG A 4 -33.30 -49.96 12.92
N ARG A 5 -32.65 -48.90 13.44
CA ARG A 5 -31.69 -48.09 12.67
C ARG A 5 -30.44 -48.93 12.35
N ALA A 6 -30.20 -49.18 11.07
CA ALA A 6 -29.04 -49.88 10.57
C ALA A 6 -27.75 -49.08 10.82
N VAL A 7 -26.80 -49.67 11.55
CA VAL A 7 -25.45 -49.14 11.73
C VAL A 7 -24.66 -49.36 10.43
N PRO A 8 -24.06 -48.32 9.82
CA PRO A 8 -23.31 -48.50 8.58
C PRO A 8 -22.05 -49.35 8.81
N PRO A 9 -21.65 -50.20 7.86
CA PRO A 9 -20.56 -51.14 8.07
C PRO A 9 -19.20 -50.42 8.22
N PRO A 10 -18.28 -50.96 9.06
CA PRO A 10 -17.04 -50.30 9.50
C PRO A 10 -16.04 -49.97 8.37
N ARG A 11 -16.24 -50.51 7.15
CA ARG A 11 -15.38 -50.24 5.98
C ARG A 11 -15.64 -48.87 5.33
N ALA A 12 -16.88 -48.38 5.34
CA ALA A 12 -17.23 -47.09 4.72
C ALA A 12 -16.67 -45.89 5.52
N ALA A 13 -16.68 -45.98 6.85
CA ALA A 13 -16.11 -44.96 7.73
C ALA A 13 -14.58 -44.84 7.59
N ARG A 14 -13.86 -45.97 7.44
CA ARG A 14 -12.41 -45.99 7.25
C ARG A 14 -11.98 -45.39 5.91
N LEU A 15 -12.72 -45.67 4.83
CA LEU A 15 -12.47 -45.07 3.50
C LEU A 15 -12.71 -43.56 3.50
N HIS A 16 -13.72 -43.08 4.23
CA HIS A 16 -13.98 -41.64 4.34
C HIS A 16 -12.89 -40.93 5.16
N GLN A 17 -12.42 -41.51 6.26
CA GLN A 17 -11.30 -40.98 7.05
C GLN A 17 -10.00 -40.96 6.24
N ALA A 18 -9.71 -42.02 5.47
CA ALA A 18 -8.53 -42.08 4.60
C ALA A 18 -8.56 -40.99 3.52
N ARG A 19 -9.71 -40.77 2.85
CA ARG A 19 -9.87 -39.69 1.87
C ARG A 19 -9.71 -38.30 2.49
N LYS A 20 -10.21 -38.10 3.71
CA LYS A 20 -10.08 -36.82 4.45
C LYS A 20 -8.62 -36.57 4.87
N ALA A 21 -7.90 -37.61 5.29
CA ALA A 21 -6.47 -37.53 5.59
C ALA A 21 -5.64 -37.23 4.34
N LEU A 22 -5.94 -37.88 3.22
CA LEU A 22 -5.24 -37.68 1.94
C LEU A 22 -5.49 -36.28 1.36
N HIS A 23 -6.73 -35.78 1.49
CA HIS A 23 -7.06 -34.40 1.11
C HIS A 23 -6.34 -33.37 1.98
N ARG A 24 -6.27 -33.58 3.31
CA ARG A 24 -5.50 -32.73 4.24
C ARG A 24 -4.00 -32.77 3.96
N ALA A 25 -3.46 -33.93 3.62
CA ALA A 25 -2.05 -34.07 3.23
C ALA A 25 -1.78 -33.32 1.93
N ARG A 26 -2.65 -33.45 0.93
CA ARG A 26 -2.52 -32.78 -0.37
C ARG A 26 -2.67 -31.26 -0.27
N THR A 27 -3.54 -30.74 0.60
CA THR A 27 -3.66 -29.30 0.85
C THR A 27 -2.47 -28.75 1.64
N LYS A 28 -1.93 -29.48 2.62
CA LYS A 28 -0.67 -29.12 3.30
C LYS A 28 0.52 -29.09 2.33
N LEU A 29 0.65 -30.09 1.46
CA LEU A 29 1.69 -30.15 0.43
C LEU A 29 1.55 -29.02 -0.59
N ARG A 30 0.32 -28.71 -1.03
CA ARG A 30 0.08 -27.61 -1.96
C ARG A 30 0.34 -26.25 -1.31
N LYS A 31 0.01 -26.07 -0.02
CA LYS A 31 0.32 -24.86 0.75
C LYS A 31 1.83 -24.69 0.92
N ALA A 32 2.53 -25.75 1.30
CA ALA A 32 3.99 -25.77 1.39
C ALA A 32 4.68 -25.51 0.03
N ALA A 33 4.15 -26.04 -1.07
CA ALA A 33 4.64 -25.79 -2.42
C ALA A 33 4.39 -24.35 -2.90
N VAL A 34 3.24 -23.77 -2.53
CA VAL A 34 2.93 -22.35 -2.81
C VAL A 34 3.82 -21.43 -1.97
N ASP A 35 4.11 -21.78 -0.72
CA ASP A 35 5.03 -21.04 0.16
C ASP A 35 6.49 -21.15 -0.34
N TRP A 36 6.86 -22.28 -0.95
CA TRP A 36 8.13 -22.47 -1.65
C TRP A 36 8.24 -21.56 -2.88
N PHE A 37 7.18 -21.50 -3.71
CA PHE A 37 7.14 -20.67 -4.93
C PHE A 37 7.05 -19.15 -4.68
N ARG A 38 6.49 -18.70 -3.55
CA ARG A 38 6.37 -17.27 -3.20
C ARG A 38 7.67 -16.61 -2.70
N GLY A 39 8.81 -17.30 -2.76
CA GLY A 39 10.12 -16.72 -2.44
C GLY A 39 10.91 -17.43 -1.33
N GLY A 40 10.58 -18.68 -1.01
CA GLY A 40 11.30 -19.46 0.02
C GLY A 40 12.74 -19.85 -0.37
N ALA A 41 13.07 -19.88 -1.67
CA ALA A 41 14.39 -20.29 -2.15
C ALA A 41 15.53 -19.38 -1.64
N SER A 42 15.28 -18.07 -1.45
CA SER A 42 16.34 -17.17 -0.98
C SER A 42 16.68 -17.33 0.51
N ASP A 43 15.71 -17.77 1.33
CA ASP A 43 15.92 -17.96 2.78
C ASP A 43 16.84 -19.16 3.02
N TRP A 44 16.68 -20.24 2.26
CA TRP A 44 17.54 -21.43 2.34
C TRP A 44 18.97 -21.18 1.84
N VAL A 45 19.13 -20.37 0.80
CA VAL A 45 20.46 -19.98 0.31
C VAL A 45 21.17 -19.10 1.33
N ALA A 46 20.47 -18.12 1.92
CA ALA A 46 21.02 -17.28 2.97
C ALA A 46 21.34 -18.09 4.24
N LEU A 47 20.45 -19.01 4.64
CA LEU A 47 20.66 -19.90 5.78
C LEU A 47 21.85 -20.81 5.55
N GLY A 48 21.94 -21.44 4.37
CA GLY A 48 23.07 -22.29 4.01
C GLY A 48 24.40 -21.53 4.02
N GLY A 49 24.43 -20.32 3.44
CA GLY A 49 25.60 -19.46 3.48
C GLY A 49 26.02 -19.10 4.91
N LEU A 50 25.08 -18.67 5.75
CA LEU A 50 25.37 -18.33 7.15
C LEU A 50 25.77 -19.55 7.99
N LEU A 51 25.11 -20.69 7.81
CA LEU A 51 25.48 -21.94 8.48
C LEU A 51 26.88 -22.41 8.10
N LEU A 52 27.36 -22.14 6.89
CA LEU A 52 28.74 -22.45 6.50
C LEU A 52 29.77 -21.53 7.18
N THR A 53 29.39 -20.29 7.51
CA THR A 53 30.31 -19.38 8.23
C THR A 53 30.57 -19.81 9.66
N VAL A 54 29.61 -20.47 10.33
CA VAL A 54 29.75 -20.93 11.71
C VAL A 54 30.95 -21.89 11.90
N PRO A 55 31.06 -23.04 11.20
CA PRO A 55 32.20 -23.93 11.34
C PRO A 55 33.51 -23.32 10.84
N LEU A 56 33.46 -22.42 9.84
CA LEU A 56 34.66 -21.70 9.38
C LEU A 56 35.22 -20.78 10.47
N LEU A 57 34.36 -20.02 11.15
CA LEU A 57 34.73 -19.19 12.29
C LEU A 57 35.23 -20.05 13.45
N THR A 58 34.53 -21.13 13.78
CA THR A 58 34.97 -22.06 14.84
C THR A 58 36.31 -22.72 14.55
N CYS A 59 36.61 -23.03 13.29
CA CYS A 59 37.93 -23.53 12.91
C CYS A 59 38.99 -22.42 13.07
N ALA A 60 38.68 -21.19 12.66
CA ALA A 60 39.58 -20.05 12.79
C ALA A 60 39.85 -19.66 14.25
N THR A 61 38.87 -19.75 15.14
CA THR A 61 39.04 -19.49 16.58
C THR A 61 39.95 -20.52 17.24
N VAL A 62 39.82 -21.79 16.86
CA VAL A 62 40.67 -22.89 17.37
C VAL A 62 42.09 -22.82 16.81
N LEU A 63 42.26 -22.53 15.52
CA LEU A 63 43.58 -22.51 14.88
C LEU A 63 44.36 -21.21 15.15
N THR A 64 43.66 -20.08 15.27
CA THR A 64 44.26 -18.74 15.40
C THR A 64 43.51 -17.87 16.43
N PRO A 65 43.52 -18.25 17.72
CA PRO A 65 42.74 -17.59 18.77
C PRO A 65 43.06 -16.09 18.99
N LEU A 66 44.26 -15.66 18.59
CA LEU A 66 44.69 -14.26 18.67
C LEU A 66 44.07 -13.36 17.58
N TRP A 67 43.70 -13.94 16.43
CA TRP A 67 43.14 -13.21 15.29
C TRP A 67 41.61 -13.34 15.20
N CYS A 68 41.06 -14.44 15.71
CA CYS A 68 39.64 -14.71 15.71
C CYS A 68 39.20 -15.12 17.12
N ALA A 69 38.50 -14.22 17.80
CA ALA A 69 37.92 -14.49 19.11
C ALA A 69 36.58 -15.26 18.98
N PRO A 70 36.18 -16.05 19.99
CA PRO A 70 34.85 -16.70 20.05
C PRO A 70 33.66 -15.75 19.80
N GLU A 71 33.84 -14.48 20.11
CA GLU A 71 32.87 -13.39 19.87
C GLU A 71 32.54 -13.19 18.39
N ALA A 72 33.39 -13.67 17.47
CA ALA A 72 33.15 -13.60 16.03
C ALA A 72 31.85 -14.31 15.60
N LEU A 73 31.34 -15.26 16.40
CA LEU A 73 30.04 -15.91 16.19
C LEU A 73 28.85 -14.92 16.25
N VAL A 74 29.04 -13.71 16.77
CA VAL A 74 28.06 -12.63 16.71
C VAL A 74 27.78 -12.19 15.27
N LEU A 75 28.77 -12.24 14.37
CA LEU A 75 28.64 -11.80 12.98
C LEU A 75 27.55 -12.57 12.21
N PRO A 76 27.56 -13.92 12.16
CA PRO A 76 26.48 -14.65 11.51
C PRO A 76 25.14 -14.49 12.23
N ILE A 77 25.13 -14.28 13.55
CA ILE A 77 23.90 -14.04 14.33
C ILE A 77 23.23 -12.74 13.94
N ILE A 78 23.99 -11.63 13.88
CA ILE A 78 23.47 -10.32 13.45
C ILE A 78 23.03 -10.38 11.99
N ALA A 79 23.87 -10.93 11.11
CA ALA A 79 23.53 -11.11 9.69
C ALA A 79 22.27 -11.99 9.53
N GLY A 80 22.14 -13.03 10.36
CA GLY A 80 20.97 -13.89 10.44
C GLY A 80 19.70 -13.13 10.84
N GLY A 81 19.75 -12.28 11.88
CA GLY A 81 18.61 -11.46 12.29
C GLY A 81 18.11 -10.54 11.17
N LEU A 82 19.02 -10.03 10.33
CA LEU A 82 18.70 -9.17 9.20
C LEU A 82 18.20 -9.92 7.96
N LEU A 83 18.59 -11.19 7.78
CA LEU A 83 18.33 -11.95 6.55
C LEU A 83 17.27 -13.04 6.74
N LEU A 84 17.32 -13.80 7.83
CA LEU A 84 16.59 -15.06 8.04
C LEU A 84 15.26 -14.91 8.76
N ARG A 85 14.29 -15.74 8.38
CA ARG A 85 13.01 -15.85 9.11
C ARG A 85 13.23 -16.35 10.55
N PRO A 86 12.34 -16.03 11.51
CA PRO A 86 12.51 -16.44 12.91
C PRO A 86 12.74 -17.95 13.09
N ALA A 87 12.07 -18.81 12.31
CA ALA A 87 12.26 -20.26 12.38
C ALA A 87 13.65 -20.70 11.90
N SER A 88 14.14 -20.15 10.78
CA SER A 88 15.46 -20.42 10.21
C SER A 88 16.58 -19.85 11.09
N LEU A 89 16.33 -18.70 11.73
CA LEU A 89 17.24 -18.05 12.67
C LEU A 89 17.50 -18.92 13.91
N LEU A 90 16.48 -19.61 14.43
CA LEU A 90 16.65 -20.55 15.54
C LEU A 90 17.61 -21.69 15.19
N ALA A 91 17.61 -22.17 13.95
CA ALA A 91 18.56 -23.19 13.49
C ALA A 91 20.00 -22.65 13.48
N LEU A 92 20.19 -21.41 13.02
CA LEU A 92 21.50 -20.74 13.08
C LEU A 92 21.96 -20.55 14.52
N TYR A 93 21.07 -20.17 15.44
CA TYR A 93 21.42 -19.99 16.85
C TYR A 93 21.79 -21.30 17.54
N ALA A 94 21.07 -22.38 17.22
CA ALA A 94 21.43 -23.72 17.69
C ALA A 94 22.82 -24.13 17.19
N ALA A 95 23.14 -23.86 15.91
CA ALA A 95 24.46 -24.12 15.36
C ALA A 95 25.56 -23.28 16.05
N SER A 96 25.33 -21.99 16.26
CA SER A 96 26.28 -21.11 16.98
C SER A 96 26.47 -21.52 18.44
N ALA A 97 25.43 -22.00 19.11
CA ALA A 97 25.53 -22.51 20.49
C ALA A 97 26.35 -23.81 20.56
N VAL A 98 26.16 -24.71 19.60
CA VAL A 98 26.98 -25.94 19.48
C VAL A 98 28.43 -25.59 19.17
N ALA A 99 28.69 -24.63 18.28
CA ALA A 99 30.02 -24.12 17.98
C ALA A 99 30.70 -23.57 19.25
N LEU A 100 30.02 -22.73 20.02
CA LEU A 100 30.55 -22.16 21.26
C LEU A 100 30.80 -23.24 22.33
N MET A 101 29.99 -24.30 22.37
CA MET A 101 30.24 -25.48 23.21
C MET A 101 31.52 -26.21 22.79
N ILE A 102 31.72 -26.42 21.49
CA ILE A 102 32.93 -27.05 20.94
C ILE A 102 34.16 -26.20 21.25
N GLU A 103 34.09 -24.89 21.05
CA GLU A 103 35.17 -23.95 21.42
C GLU A 103 35.49 -24.02 22.91
N SER A 104 34.48 -24.06 23.77
CA SER A 104 34.67 -24.19 25.22
C SER A 104 35.34 -25.51 25.63
N LEU A 105 35.10 -26.59 24.89
CA LEU A 105 35.72 -27.90 25.15
C LEU A 105 37.16 -27.96 24.64
N LEU A 106 37.44 -27.40 23.46
CA LEU A 106 38.75 -27.46 22.82
C LEU A 106 39.76 -26.45 23.39
N LEU A 107 39.29 -25.26 23.79
CA LEU A 107 40.14 -24.19 24.34
C LEU A 107 40.33 -24.32 25.88
N GLY A 108 39.64 -25.27 26.50
CA GLY A 108 39.71 -25.56 27.94
C GLY A 108 38.85 -24.65 28.81
N PRO A 109 38.51 -25.10 30.05
CA PRO A 109 37.63 -24.37 30.94
C PRO A 109 38.26 -23.06 31.44
N TYR A 110 37.43 -22.02 31.57
CA TYR A 110 37.84 -20.77 32.20
C TYR A 110 37.99 -20.95 33.72
N THR A 111 39.23 -21.14 34.19
CA THR A 111 39.56 -21.12 35.63
C THR A 111 40.00 -19.71 36.00
N GLY A 112 39.05 -18.86 36.40
CA GLY A 112 39.25 -17.43 36.64
C GLY A 112 40.15 -17.04 37.82
N TYR A 113 41.11 -17.86 38.24
CA TYR A 113 41.91 -17.60 39.45
C TYR A 113 43.34 -18.17 39.47
N ALA A 114 43.83 -18.83 38.42
CA ALA A 114 45.19 -19.37 38.40
C ALA A 114 46.07 -18.60 37.40
N GLU A 115 47.14 -18.01 37.96
CA GLU A 115 48.36 -17.46 37.34
C GLU A 115 48.39 -17.21 35.82
N HIS A 116 48.61 -15.94 35.48
CA HIS A 116 49.25 -15.40 34.27
C HIS A 116 49.84 -16.42 33.28
N VAL A 117 49.03 -17.02 32.39
CA VAL A 117 49.39 -17.36 30.99
C VAL A 117 48.09 -17.53 30.16
N ASP A 118 47.92 -16.66 29.16
CA ASP A 118 47.03 -16.79 27.98
C ASP A 118 45.52 -16.91 28.19
N GLY A 119 44.87 -15.79 28.56
CA GLY A 119 43.42 -15.60 28.46
C GLY A 119 42.92 -15.17 27.07
N ALA A 120 43.82 -14.89 26.13
CA ALA A 120 43.46 -14.43 24.79
C ALA A 120 42.89 -15.59 23.97
N GLY A 121 41.57 -15.57 23.74
CA GLY A 121 40.88 -16.50 22.85
C GLY A 121 40.07 -17.61 23.52
N ARG A 122 39.89 -17.62 24.85
CA ARG A 122 39.03 -18.60 25.54
C ARG A 122 37.56 -18.14 25.61
N VAL A 123 36.64 -19.09 25.72
CA VAL A 123 35.21 -18.82 25.95
C VAL A 123 35.00 -18.39 27.41
N THR A 124 34.80 -17.09 27.63
CA THR A 124 34.49 -16.54 28.96
C THR A 124 32.99 -16.42 29.18
N PRO A 125 32.50 -16.32 30.44
CA PRO A 125 31.08 -16.01 30.70
C PRO A 125 30.60 -14.73 29.98
N GLY A 126 31.50 -13.76 29.78
CA GLY A 126 31.23 -12.55 29.00
C GLY A 126 30.93 -12.85 27.53
N THR A 127 31.69 -13.74 26.88
CA THR A 127 31.43 -14.14 25.49
C THR A 127 30.05 -14.76 25.31
N VAL A 128 29.64 -15.64 26.24
CA VAL A 128 28.31 -16.27 26.22
C VAL A 128 27.21 -15.22 26.34
N LEU A 129 27.39 -14.25 27.24
CA LEU A 129 26.42 -13.17 27.44
C LEU A 129 26.29 -12.26 26.20
N VAL A 130 27.41 -11.89 25.58
CA VAL A 130 27.42 -11.07 24.34
C VAL A 130 26.75 -11.81 23.19
N VAL A 131 27.10 -13.08 22.97
CA VAL A 131 26.49 -13.92 21.92
C VAL A 131 24.98 -14.10 22.15
N ALA A 132 24.56 -14.34 23.40
CA ALA A 132 23.16 -14.46 23.76
C ALA A 132 22.38 -13.14 23.58
N ALA A 133 22.97 -12.00 23.99
CA ALA A 133 22.37 -10.68 23.83
C ALA A 133 22.24 -10.26 22.34
N ALA A 134 23.26 -10.57 21.53
CA ALA A 134 23.20 -10.41 20.08
C ALA A 134 22.13 -11.33 19.46
N GLY A 135 22.02 -12.56 19.94
CA GLY A 135 20.97 -13.50 19.55
C GLY A 135 19.57 -12.95 19.84
N LEU A 136 19.34 -12.47 21.07
CA LEU A 136 18.06 -11.87 21.45
C LEU A 136 17.74 -10.65 20.58
N SER A 137 18.69 -9.75 20.40
CA SER A 137 18.54 -8.56 19.54
C SER A 137 18.22 -8.94 18.10
N GLY A 138 18.93 -9.91 17.53
CA GLY A 138 18.68 -10.42 16.18
C GLY A 138 17.29 -11.05 16.04
N LEU A 139 16.79 -11.73 17.09
CA LEU A 139 15.46 -12.32 17.10
C LEU A 139 14.36 -11.27 17.22
N LEU A 140 14.57 -10.23 18.04
CA LEU A 140 13.67 -9.08 18.10
C LEU A 140 13.58 -8.39 16.74
N VAL A 141 14.71 -8.08 16.11
CA VAL A 141 14.76 -7.48 14.76
C VAL A 141 14.05 -8.38 13.73
N ALA A 142 14.29 -9.69 13.77
CA ALA A 142 13.61 -10.64 12.88
C ALA A 142 12.10 -10.70 13.12
N GLN A 143 11.65 -10.63 14.37
CA GLN A 143 10.23 -10.59 14.74
C GLN A 143 9.57 -9.29 14.28
N PHE A 144 10.18 -8.13 14.55
CA PHE A 144 9.70 -6.83 14.05
C PHE A 144 9.58 -6.84 12.53
N ARG A 145 10.63 -7.31 11.83
CA ARG A 145 10.61 -7.45 10.36
C ARG A 145 9.47 -8.36 9.88
N SER A 146 9.21 -9.46 10.58
CA SER A 146 8.10 -10.37 10.24
C SER A 146 6.72 -9.77 10.46
N ARG A 147 6.55 -8.91 11.48
CA ARG A 147 5.29 -8.19 11.76
C ARG A 147 5.03 -7.09 10.75
N VAL A 148 6.07 -6.36 10.36
CA VAL A 148 5.98 -5.25 9.40
C VAL A 148 5.79 -5.77 7.96
N GLY A 149 5.98 -7.08 7.73
CA GLY A 149 5.65 -7.70 6.44
C GLY A 149 6.55 -7.27 5.28
N VAL A 150 7.65 -6.56 5.55
CA VAL A 150 8.58 -6.04 4.55
C VAL A 150 9.72 -7.04 4.33
N PRO A 151 9.70 -7.84 3.24
CA PRO A 151 10.90 -8.57 2.81
C PRO A 151 11.94 -7.55 2.35
N TRP A 152 13.08 -7.46 3.04
CA TRP A 152 14.18 -6.52 2.78
C TRP A 152 14.67 -6.49 1.32
N ARG A 153 14.52 -7.60 0.58
CA ARG A 153 14.88 -7.66 -0.86
C ARG A 153 13.81 -7.09 -1.80
N ARG A 154 12.64 -6.70 -1.28
CA ARG A 154 11.45 -6.28 -2.03
C ARG A 154 10.58 -5.28 -1.24
N GLY A 155 11.16 -4.39 -0.42
CA GLY A 155 10.39 -3.34 0.25
C GLY A 155 9.60 -2.45 -0.73
N GLY A 156 10.11 -2.30 -1.96
CA GLY A 156 9.39 -1.64 -3.04
C GLY A 156 8.16 -2.40 -3.56
N THR A 157 7.98 -3.71 -3.31
CA THR A 157 6.87 -4.44 -3.95
C THR A 157 5.53 -4.25 -3.27
N MET A 158 5.46 -4.04 -1.96
CA MET A 158 4.17 -3.74 -1.32
C MET A 158 3.66 -2.36 -1.72
N LEU A 159 4.55 -1.35 -1.69
CA LEU A 159 4.19 0.00 -2.09
C LEU A 159 3.89 0.09 -3.59
N PHE A 160 4.64 -0.67 -4.42
CA PHE A 160 4.32 -0.83 -5.84
C PHE A 160 3.00 -1.57 -6.07
N ASP A 161 2.71 -2.65 -5.34
CA ASP A 161 1.44 -3.38 -5.47
C ASP A 161 0.26 -2.50 -5.04
N LEU A 162 0.45 -1.69 -3.99
CA LEU A 162 -0.51 -0.69 -3.55
C LEU A 162 -0.76 0.36 -4.64
N ARG A 163 0.31 0.94 -5.20
CA ARG A 163 0.25 1.86 -6.33
C ARG A 163 -0.54 1.27 -7.48
N GLU A 164 -0.20 0.04 -7.85
CA GLU A 164 -0.77 -0.60 -9.03
C GLU A 164 -2.25 -0.89 -8.80
N ARG A 165 -2.65 -1.29 -7.59
CA ARG A 165 -4.06 -1.49 -7.25
C ARG A 165 -4.86 -0.18 -7.28
N ILE A 166 -4.36 0.88 -6.66
CA ILE A 166 -4.99 2.21 -6.70
C ILE A 166 -5.10 2.67 -8.16
N ARG A 167 -4.00 2.62 -8.93
CA ARG A 167 -3.99 2.99 -10.35
C ARG A 167 -4.95 2.15 -11.20
N VAL A 168 -5.08 0.86 -10.92
CA VAL A 168 -6.01 -0.03 -11.64
C VAL A 168 -7.46 0.36 -11.34
N GLN A 169 -7.75 0.76 -10.10
CA GLN A 169 -9.08 1.24 -9.70
C GLN A 169 -9.38 2.64 -10.26
N SER A 170 -8.36 3.50 -10.39
CA SER A 170 -8.48 4.85 -10.96
C SER A 170 -8.53 4.92 -12.48
N LYS A 171 -9.03 3.89 -13.17
CA LYS A 171 -9.18 3.94 -14.64
C LYS A 171 -10.50 4.56 -15.02
N LEU A 172 -10.44 5.64 -15.81
CA LEU A 172 -11.63 6.21 -16.42
C LEU A 172 -12.25 5.23 -17.45
N PRO A 173 -13.58 5.09 -17.48
CA PRO A 173 -14.27 4.30 -18.48
C PRO A 173 -14.12 4.90 -19.89
N LYS A 174 -14.34 4.08 -20.92
CA LYS A 174 -14.40 4.58 -22.30
C LYS A 174 -15.66 5.41 -22.50
N LEU A 175 -15.48 6.66 -22.92
CA LEU A 175 -16.56 7.57 -23.28
C LEU A 175 -16.98 7.38 -24.74
N PRO A 176 -18.25 7.71 -25.10
CA PRO A 176 -18.73 7.71 -26.48
C PRO A 176 -17.97 8.74 -27.34
N PRO A 177 -18.10 8.67 -28.69
CA PRO A 177 -17.57 9.69 -29.59
C PRO A 177 -18.09 11.08 -29.22
N GLY A 178 -17.27 12.11 -29.37
CA GLY A 178 -17.58 13.48 -28.96
C GLY A 178 -17.21 13.81 -27.52
N TRP A 179 -16.52 12.89 -26.81
CA TRP A 179 -16.04 13.10 -25.45
C TRP A 179 -14.56 12.73 -25.31
N HIS A 180 -13.78 13.71 -24.87
CA HIS A 180 -12.38 13.54 -24.47
C HIS A 180 -12.25 13.52 -22.95
N ARG A 181 -11.30 12.73 -22.46
CA ARG A 181 -11.04 12.57 -21.02
C ARG A 181 -9.59 12.25 -20.76
N GLU A 182 -9.02 12.94 -19.79
CA GLU A 182 -7.66 12.71 -19.33
C GLU A 182 -7.59 12.77 -17.83
N MET A 183 -6.66 12.02 -17.26
CA MET A 183 -6.40 12.04 -15.85
C MET A 183 -4.90 11.86 -15.61
N ALA A 184 -4.37 12.67 -14.71
CA ALA A 184 -3.03 12.53 -14.19
C ALA A 184 -3.07 12.48 -12.66
N LEU A 185 -2.28 11.59 -12.09
CA LEU A 185 -2.10 11.39 -10.64
C LEU A 185 -0.61 11.38 -10.35
N ARG A 186 -0.17 12.22 -9.41
CA ARG A 186 1.24 12.42 -9.08
C ARG A 186 1.44 12.38 -7.56
N PRO A 187 2.07 11.30 -7.04
CA PRO A 187 2.37 11.18 -5.61
C PRO A 187 3.28 12.27 -5.04
N ALA A 188 3.10 12.57 -3.76
CA ALA A 188 4.00 13.41 -2.97
C ALA A 188 5.42 12.81 -2.86
N GLY A 189 6.46 13.65 -2.87
CA GLY A 189 7.82 13.29 -2.42
C GLY A 189 8.52 12.13 -3.13
N GLY A 190 8.11 11.81 -4.36
CA GLY A 190 8.63 10.64 -5.08
C GLY A 190 8.22 9.30 -4.45
N GLN A 191 7.21 9.31 -3.58
CA GLN A 191 6.62 8.10 -3.04
C GLN A 191 5.98 7.28 -4.16
N SER A 192 5.83 5.98 -3.92
CA SER A 192 5.21 5.11 -4.90
C SER A 192 3.69 5.07 -4.77
N PHE A 193 3.05 5.76 -3.84
CA PHE A 193 1.60 5.73 -3.67
C PHE A 193 1.07 7.14 -3.40
N SER A 194 -0.23 7.36 -3.65
CA SER A 194 -0.93 8.62 -3.43
C SER A 194 -2.09 8.38 -2.47
N GLY A 195 -2.37 9.34 -1.59
CA GLY A 195 -3.63 9.45 -0.85
C GLY A 195 -4.81 9.73 -1.78
N ASP A 196 -4.53 10.46 -2.87
CA ASP A 196 -5.50 10.77 -3.92
C ASP A 196 -5.85 9.54 -4.76
N PHE A 197 -7.14 9.36 -5.02
CA PHE A 197 -7.61 8.39 -5.99
C PHE A 197 -8.84 8.90 -6.73
N VAL A 198 -9.10 8.27 -7.87
CA VAL A 198 -10.29 8.52 -8.67
C VAL A 198 -11.03 7.20 -8.80
N VAL A 199 -12.36 7.24 -8.75
CA VAL A 199 -13.21 6.10 -9.12
C VAL A 199 -14.19 6.61 -10.15
N ALA A 200 -14.30 5.91 -11.27
CA ALA A 200 -15.21 6.32 -12.33
C ALA A 200 -15.93 5.13 -12.93
N ALA A 201 -17.21 5.31 -13.23
CA ALA A 201 -18.06 4.29 -13.84
C ALA A 201 -19.04 4.93 -14.82
N ARG A 202 -19.44 4.16 -15.85
CA ARG A 202 -20.60 4.51 -16.66
C ARG A 202 -21.81 3.76 -16.13
N THR A 203 -22.83 4.50 -15.72
CA THR A 203 -24.00 4.01 -15.02
C THR A 203 -25.27 4.41 -15.77
N GLY A 204 -26.42 3.96 -15.26
CA GLY A 204 -27.72 4.16 -15.91
C GLY A 204 -27.91 3.31 -17.18
N PRO A 205 -29.07 3.45 -17.83
CA PRO A 205 -29.40 2.70 -19.04
C PRO A 205 -28.37 2.95 -20.15
N GLN A 206 -27.84 1.87 -20.73
CA GLN A 206 -26.82 1.92 -21.80
C GLN A 206 -25.52 2.66 -21.41
N GLY A 207 -25.29 2.92 -20.12
CA GLY A 207 -24.13 3.66 -19.63
C GLY A 207 -24.16 5.15 -20.01
N ARG A 208 -25.34 5.77 -20.12
CA ARG A 208 -25.46 7.19 -20.49
C ARG A 208 -24.85 8.14 -19.46
N THR A 209 -24.87 7.76 -18.19
CA THR A 209 -24.35 8.60 -17.11
C THR A 209 -22.89 8.25 -16.85
N LEU A 210 -22.01 9.24 -16.84
CA LEU A 210 -20.66 9.12 -16.32
C LEU A 210 -20.66 9.60 -14.88
N GLU A 211 -20.29 8.73 -13.95
CA GLU A 211 -20.02 9.12 -12.58
C GLU A 211 -18.51 9.11 -12.34
N VAL A 212 -17.98 10.18 -11.76
CA VAL A 212 -16.58 10.29 -11.36
C VAL A 212 -16.49 10.81 -9.94
N VAL A 213 -15.72 10.12 -9.12
CA VAL A 213 -15.43 10.51 -7.75
C VAL A 213 -13.94 10.73 -7.65
N LEU A 214 -13.54 11.95 -7.33
CA LEU A 214 -12.16 12.29 -6.96
C LEU A 214 -12.14 12.47 -5.45
N THR A 215 -11.21 11.79 -4.79
CA THR A 215 -11.12 11.77 -3.33
C THR A 215 -9.67 11.98 -2.93
N ASP A 216 -9.45 12.87 -1.97
CA ASP A 216 -8.21 13.01 -1.23
C ASP A 216 -8.44 12.58 0.23
N VAL A 217 -7.51 11.78 0.75
CA VAL A 217 -7.62 11.09 2.03
C VAL A 217 -6.66 11.71 3.02
N SER A 218 -7.18 12.13 4.16
CA SER A 218 -6.37 12.79 5.18
C SER A 218 -5.26 11.89 5.72
N GLY A 219 -4.12 12.52 5.98
CA GLY A 219 -2.94 11.91 6.58
C GLY A 219 -1.76 11.87 5.62
N LYS A 220 -0.69 11.16 6.00
CA LYS A 220 0.51 11.02 5.17
C LYS A 220 1.14 9.65 5.29
N GLY A 221 1.87 9.27 4.27
CA GLY A 221 2.63 8.02 4.26
C GLY A 221 1.74 6.79 4.21
N MET A 222 2.19 5.70 4.85
CA MET A 222 1.59 4.37 4.68
C MET A 222 0.13 4.29 5.15
N ASP A 223 -0.23 5.01 6.21
CA ASP A 223 -1.60 4.95 6.75
C ASP A 223 -2.59 5.56 5.75
N ALA A 224 -2.30 6.76 5.22
CA ALA A 224 -3.12 7.40 4.18
C ALA A 224 -3.25 6.50 2.95
N ALA A 225 -2.16 5.87 2.51
CA ALA A 225 -2.18 4.97 1.36
C ALA A 225 -3.05 3.72 1.57
N SER A 226 -3.03 3.17 2.79
CA SER A 226 -3.86 2.02 3.15
C SER A 226 -5.34 2.38 3.18
N ARG A 227 -5.66 3.58 3.69
CA ARG A 227 -7.00 4.15 3.70
C ARG A 227 -7.48 4.43 2.28
N ALA A 228 -6.66 5.05 1.45
CA ALA A 228 -6.93 5.29 0.03
C ALA A 228 -7.28 4.00 -0.71
N LEU A 229 -6.51 2.92 -0.53
CA LEU A 229 -6.83 1.62 -1.14
C LEU A 229 -8.15 1.01 -0.65
N LEU A 230 -8.43 1.11 0.66
CA LEU A 230 -9.68 0.62 1.22
C LEU A 230 -10.88 1.42 0.69
N LEU A 231 -10.75 2.75 0.63
CA LEU A 231 -11.78 3.66 0.15
C LEU A 231 -11.99 3.53 -1.35
N SER A 232 -10.95 3.47 -2.17
CA SER A 232 -11.07 3.27 -3.61
C SER A 232 -11.80 1.97 -3.96
N GLY A 233 -11.55 0.90 -3.20
CA GLY A 233 -12.28 -0.36 -3.33
C GLY A 233 -13.75 -0.24 -2.90
N ALA A 234 -14.02 0.40 -1.77
CA ALA A 234 -15.38 0.60 -1.28
C ALA A 234 -16.20 1.49 -2.22
N PHE A 235 -15.64 2.64 -2.62
CA PHE A 235 -16.27 3.62 -3.50
C PHE A 235 -16.52 3.01 -4.87
N GLY A 236 -15.57 2.22 -5.40
CA GLY A 236 -15.77 1.45 -6.63
C GLY A 236 -16.91 0.44 -6.57
N GLY A 237 -17.26 -0.08 -5.38
CA GLY A 237 -18.42 -0.94 -5.20
C GLY A 237 -19.73 -0.18 -5.03
N LEU A 238 -19.68 1.03 -4.45
CA LEU A 238 -20.85 1.90 -4.27
C LEU A 238 -21.27 2.58 -5.57
N LEU A 239 -20.31 3.00 -6.39
CA LEU A 239 -20.55 3.71 -7.65
C LEU A 239 -21.32 2.80 -8.62
N GLY A 240 -22.48 3.26 -9.09
CA GLY A 240 -23.40 2.48 -9.93
C GLY A 240 -24.22 1.40 -9.23
N SER A 241 -23.99 1.15 -7.94
CA SER A 241 -24.86 0.30 -7.10
C SER A 241 -25.92 1.11 -6.35
N LEU A 242 -25.73 2.43 -6.27
CA LEU A 242 -26.63 3.37 -5.62
C LEU A 242 -27.13 4.41 -6.63
N GLU A 243 -28.24 5.06 -6.30
CA GLU A 243 -28.60 6.31 -6.95
C GLU A 243 -27.49 7.36 -6.71
N PRO A 244 -27.17 8.24 -7.68
CA PRO A 244 -26.00 9.11 -7.58
C PRO A 244 -25.98 9.96 -6.31
N HIS A 245 -27.11 10.54 -5.92
CA HIS A 245 -27.23 11.38 -4.72
C HIS A 245 -27.07 10.62 -3.39
N ALA A 246 -27.22 9.30 -3.42
CA ALA A 246 -27.01 8.45 -2.24
C ALA A 246 -25.54 8.05 -2.05
N PHE A 247 -24.66 8.34 -3.02
CA PHE A 247 -23.25 7.94 -2.96
C PHE A 247 -22.50 8.59 -1.80
N LEU A 248 -22.46 9.93 -1.73
CA LEU A 248 -21.70 10.65 -0.69
C LEU A 248 -22.24 10.36 0.74
N PRO A 249 -23.55 10.31 1.00
CA PRO A 249 -24.08 9.86 2.29
C PRO A 249 -23.63 8.44 2.67
N ALA A 250 -23.66 7.50 1.72
CA ALA A 250 -23.21 6.13 1.97
C ALA A 250 -21.69 6.04 2.20
N ALA A 251 -20.90 6.83 1.46
CA ALA A 251 -19.47 6.96 1.64
C ALA A 251 -19.13 7.54 3.02
N ASN A 252 -19.81 8.60 3.45
CA ASN A 252 -19.67 9.18 4.78
C ASN A 252 -19.94 8.15 5.88
N GLY A 253 -21.07 7.43 5.78
CA GLY A 253 -21.40 6.36 6.71
C GLY A 253 -20.38 5.21 6.70
N TYR A 254 -19.75 4.91 5.56
CA TYR A 254 -18.67 3.93 5.50
C TYR A 254 -17.42 4.38 6.27
N LEU A 255 -17.00 5.64 6.10
CA LEU A 255 -15.86 6.21 6.83
C LEU A 255 -16.11 6.23 8.34
N LEU A 256 -17.29 6.70 8.77
CA LEU A 256 -17.66 6.76 10.20
C LEU A 256 -17.56 5.39 10.89
N ARG A 257 -17.89 4.30 10.18
CA ARG A 257 -17.78 2.93 10.71
C ARG A 257 -16.34 2.42 10.83
N GLN A 258 -15.36 3.02 10.15
CA GLN A 258 -13.96 2.62 10.27
C GLN A 258 -13.33 3.09 11.58
N SER A 259 -13.91 4.10 12.24
CA SER A 259 -13.45 4.62 13.54
C SER A 259 -11.95 4.97 13.56
N TRP A 260 -11.46 5.61 12.50
CA TRP A 260 -10.07 6.09 12.42
C TRP A 260 -9.89 7.34 13.27
N GLU A 261 -8.87 7.39 14.13
CA GLU A 261 -8.62 8.53 15.05
C GLU A 261 -8.46 9.88 14.33
N GLU A 262 -7.94 9.88 13.10
CA GLU A 262 -7.70 11.07 12.27
C GLU A 262 -8.10 10.81 10.81
N GLY A 263 -9.21 10.10 10.57
CA GLY A 263 -9.61 9.66 9.23
C GLY A 263 -10.80 10.40 8.67
N PHE A 264 -10.53 11.46 7.91
CA PHE A 264 -11.51 12.12 7.06
C PHE A 264 -11.04 12.09 5.60
N ALA A 265 -11.92 12.44 4.67
CA ALA A 265 -11.56 12.58 3.27
C ALA A 265 -12.33 13.75 2.65
N THR A 266 -11.67 14.47 1.75
CA THR A 266 -12.36 15.38 0.85
C THR A 266 -12.79 14.59 -0.39
N SER A 267 -13.95 14.89 -0.96
CA SER A 267 -14.34 14.25 -2.21
C SER A 267 -15.26 15.09 -3.06
N VAL A 268 -15.08 15.07 -4.37
CA VAL A 268 -16.05 15.58 -5.34
C VAL A 268 -16.64 14.42 -6.14
N HIS A 269 -17.96 14.42 -6.29
CA HIS A 269 -18.72 13.46 -7.09
C HIS A 269 -19.40 14.18 -8.25
N LEU A 270 -18.92 13.90 -9.45
CA LEU A 270 -19.50 14.33 -10.71
C LEU A 270 -20.48 13.28 -11.22
N VAL A 271 -21.67 13.73 -11.59
CA VAL A 271 -22.69 12.96 -12.30
C VAL A 271 -22.97 13.67 -13.62
N LEU A 272 -22.52 13.11 -14.73
CA LEU A 272 -22.58 13.72 -16.07
C LEU A 272 -23.45 12.88 -17.01
N ASP A 273 -24.45 13.50 -17.62
CA ASP A 273 -25.20 12.92 -18.73
C ASP A 273 -24.41 13.09 -20.03
N LEU A 274 -23.99 11.97 -20.64
CA LEU A 274 -23.15 12.01 -21.85
C LEU A 274 -23.93 12.39 -23.12
N ASP A 275 -25.26 12.36 -23.09
CA ASP A 275 -26.08 12.73 -24.25
C ASP A 275 -26.38 14.24 -24.22
N SER A 276 -26.88 14.77 -23.10
CA SER A 276 -27.20 16.19 -22.97
C SER A 276 -25.99 17.06 -22.64
N GLY A 277 -25.01 16.50 -21.94
CA GLY A 277 -23.88 17.22 -21.33
C GLY A 277 -24.23 17.88 -20.00
N ASP A 278 -25.44 17.69 -19.48
CA ASP A 278 -25.82 18.20 -18.17
C ASP A 278 -25.10 17.45 -17.07
N TYR A 279 -24.63 18.17 -16.06
CA TYR A 279 -23.94 17.58 -14.94
C TYR A 279 -24.40 18.14 -13.60
N GLU A 280 -24.18 17.33 -12.57
CA GLU A 280 -24.28 17.71 -11.18
C GLU A 280 -22.96 17.40 -10.49
N LEU A 281 -22.47 18.34 -9.67
CA LEU A 281 -21.28 18.20 -8.85
C LEU A 281 -21.71 18.27 -7.39
N LEU A 282 -21.41 17.23 -6.63
CA LEU A 282 -21.56 17.20 -5.19
C LEU A 282 -20.17 17.25 -4.56
N SER A 283 -19.99 18.06 -3.51
CA SER A 283 -18.69 18.19 -2.83
C SER A 283 -18.82 17.85 -1.36
N ALA A 284 -17.86 17.07 -0.86
CA ALA A 284 -17.64 16.79 0.55
C ALA A 284 -16.35 17.48 0.99
N GLY A 285 -16.42 18.79 1.22
CA GLY A 285 -15.29 19.65 1.59
C GLY A 285 -14.14 19.69 0.58
N HIS A 286 -14.42 19.41 -0.70
CA HIS A 286 -13.43 19.41 -1.76
C HIS A 286 -13.36 20.77 -2.47
N VAL A 287 -12.20 21.07 -3.08
CA VAL A 287 -11.97 22.32 -3.81
C VAL A 287 -12.93 22.48 -5.00
N PRO A 288 -13.28 23.73 -5.39
CA PRO A 288 -14.17 23.98 -6.53
C PRO A 288 -13.63 23.41 -7.83
N ALA A 289 -14.53 22.93 -8.69
CA ALA A 289 -14.17 22.56 -10.05
C ALA A 289 -14.04 23.81 -10.95
N MET A 290 -13.28 23.71 -12.03
CA MET A 290 -13.15 24.79 -13.01
C MET A 290 -13.77 24.39 -14.35
N GLN A 291 -14.72 25.16 -14.85
CA GLN A 291 -15.32 24.97 -16.18
C GLN A 291 -14.85 26.07 -17.15
N LEU A 292 -14.30 25.69 -18.29
CA LEU A 292 -14.11 26.58 -19.43
C LEU A 292 -15.38 26.60 -20.28
N ASN A 293 -15.90 27.79 -20.54
CA ASN A 293 -16.91 28.02 -21.56
C ASN A 293 -16.22 28.32 -22.90
N ALA A 294 -16.37 27.44 -23.89
CA ALA A 294 -15.70 27.61 -25.19
C ALA A 294 -16.23 28.80 -26.00
N GLY A 295 -17.46 29.23 -25.76
CA GLY A 295 -18.06 30.37 -26.45
C GLY A 295 -17.51 31.71 -25.98
N THR A 296 -17.15 31.83 -24.70
CA THR A 296 -16.59 33.06 -24.12
C THR A 296 -15.09 33.00 -23.89
N GLY A 297 -14.51 31.80 -23.81
CA GLY A 297 -13.12 31.58 -23.41
C GLY A 297 -12.86 31.84 -21.93
N VAL A 298 -13.90 31.90 -21.10
CA VAL A 298 -13.79 32.24 -19.67
C VAL A 298 -13.88 30.98 -18.81
N TRP A 299 -13.01 30.92 -17.80
CA TRP A 299 -13.06 29.92 -16.75
C TRP A 299 -14.01 30.37 -15.63
N GLU A 300 -14.88 29.46 -15.20
CA GLU A 300 -15.84 29.66 -14.12
C GLU A 300 -15.64 28.61 -13.02
N GLU A 301 -15.61 29.06 -11.77
CA GLU A 301 -15.66 28.17 -10.61
C GLU A 301 -17.03 27.52 -10.48
N LYS A 302 -17.03 26.21 -10.17
CA LYS A 302 -18.21 25.40 -9.85
C LYS A 302 -18.02 24.84 -8.45
N ALA A 303 -18.38 25.67 -7.47
CA ALA A 303 -18.33 25.33 -6.06
C ALA A 303 -19.63 24.63 -5.64
N ALA A 304 -19.51 23.38 -5.20
CA ALA A 304 -20.54 22.71 -4.42
C ALA A 304 -20.14 22.74 -2.95
N GLU A 305 -21.13 22.75 -2.05
CA GLU A 305 -20.92 22.78 -0.61
C GLU A 305 -21.31 21.46 0.03
N GLY A 306 -20.56 21.07 1.06
CA GLY A 306 -20.86 19.92 1.88
C GLY A 306 -19.73 19.63 2.87
N PRO A 307 -20.02 18.92 3.97
CA PRO A 307 -19.03 18.63 4.99
C PRO A 307 -18.01 17.59 4.53
N LEU A 308 -16.86 17.54 5.21
CA LEU A 308 -15.88 16.48 5.01
C LEU A 308 -16.47 15.10 5.32
N LEU A 309 -16.07 14.08 4.55
CA LEU A 309 -16.46 12.71 4.82
C LEU A 309 -15.80 12.21 6.13
N GLY A 310 -16.55 11.49 6.95
CA GLY A 310 -16.07 10.86 8.18
C GLY A 310 -16.10 11.75 9.42
N VAL A 311 -16.62 12.99 9.34
CA VAL A 311 -16.63 13.93 10.47
C VAL A 311 -17.89 13.81 11.34
N TYR A 312 -19.08 13.85 10.74
CA TYR A 312 -20.34 13.72 11.48
C TYR A 312 -21.40 12.97 10.67
N ASP A 313 -22.35 12.35 11.39
CA ASP A 313 -23.44 11.58 10.79
C ASP A 313 -24.56 12.50 10.28
N GLY A 314 -25.31 12.03 9.26
CA GLY A 314 -26.39 12.81 8.66
C GLY A 314 -25.94 14.00 7.81
N ALA A 315 -24.72 13.96 7.27
CA ALA A 315 -24.22 14.94 6.31
C ALA A 315 -25.11 15.03 5.06
N GLU A 316 -25.54 16.25 4.70
CA GLU A 316 -26.23 16.57 3.46
C GLU A 316 -25.22 17.19 2.47
N PHE A 317 -25.37 16.86 1.19
CA PHE A 317 -24.48 17.29 0.11
C PHE A 317 -25.32 17.89 -1.00
N ASP A 318 -25.25 19.21 -1.15
CA ASP A 318 -26.06 19.92 -2.13
C ASP A 318 -25.32 20.01 -3.48
N PRO A 319 -25.95 19.57 -4.60
CA PRO A 319 -25.32 19.61 -5.90
C PRO A 319 -25.31 21.02 -6.50
N VAL A 320 -24.20 21.40 -7.12
CA VAL A 320 -24.20 22.46 -8.14
C VAL A 320 -24.41 21.86 -9.52
N LYS A 321 -25.27 22.49 -10.32
CA LYS A 321 -25.61 22.02 -11.67
C LYS A 321 -24.91 22.85 -12.73
N GLY A 322 -24.59 22.22 -13.85
CA GLY A 322 -24.12 22.91 -15.05
C GLY A 322 -24.34 22.08 -16.29
N THR A 323 -23.89 22.61 -17.42
CA THR A 323 -23.94 21.91 -18.71
C THR A 323 -22.61 22.09 -19.41
N LEU A 324 -22.01 20.99 -19.85
CA LEU A 324 -20.87 20.96 -20.76
C LEU A 324 -21.37 21.03 -22.20
N ARG A 325 -21.24 22.20 -22.82
CA ARG A 325 -21.55 22.41 -24.23
C ARG A 325 -20.41 21.89 -25.10
N PRO A 326 -20.64 21.62 -26.40
CA PRO A 326 -19.56 21.29 -27.33
C PRO A 326 -18.45 22.37 -27.27
N GLY A 327 -17.21 21.92 -27.11
CA GLY A 327 -16.02 22.73 -26.87
C GLY A 327 -15.68 22.98 -25.39
N ASP A 328 -16.64 22.87 -24.46
CA ASP A 328 -16.41 23.17 -23.05
C ASP A 328 -15.50 22.13 -22.39
N VAL A 329 -14.84 22.56 -21.31
CA VAL A 329 -13.93 21.73 -20.51
C VAL A 329 -14.30 21.83 -19.05
N LEU A 330 -14.33 20.70 -18.34
CA LEU A 330 -14.44 20.62 -16.88
C LEU A 330 -13.14 20.06 -16.31
N MET A 331 -12.60 20.73 -15.31
CA MET A 331 -11.42 20.31 -14.54
C MET A 331 -11.83 20.00 -13.10
N LEU A 332 -11.53 18.78 -12.64
CA LEU A 332 -11.56 18.41 -11.22
C LEU A 332 -10.13 18.16 -10.77
N PHE A 333 -9.74 18.67 -9.60
CA PHE A 333 -8.38 18.53 -9.09
C PHE A 333 -8.38 18.51 -7.56
N THR A 334 -7.32 17.98 -6.98
CA THR A 334 -7.09 18.03 -5.53
C THR A 334 -6.41 19.34 -5.13
N ASP A 335 -6.54 19.69 -3.86
CA ASP A 335 -5.90 20.86 -3.25
C ASP A 335 -4.38 20.85 -3.45
N GLY A 336 -3.71 19.70 -3.38
CA GLY A 336 -2.26 19.59 -3.60
C GLY A 336 -1.78 20.08 -4.99
N LEU A 337 -2.69 20.31 -5.95
CA LEU A 337 -2.37 20.95 -7.24
C LEU A 337 -2.31 22.47 -7.16
N VAL A 338 -3.11 23.09 -6.29
CA VAL A 338 -3.38 24.53 -6.26
C VAL A 338 -2.94 25.19 -4.95
N GLU A 339 -2.96 24.46 -3.84
CA GLU A 339 -2.56 24.93 -2.51
C GLU A 339 -1.07 24.68 -2.27
N THR A 340 -0.40 25.68 -1.69
CA THR A 340 0.98 25.53 -1.20
C THR A 340 1.15 26.28 0.12
N ALA A 341 2.22 25.97 0.87
CA ALA A 341 2.51 26.69 2.12
C ALA A 341 2.73 28.21 1.94
N GLU A 342 3.00 28.67 0.71
CA GLU A 342 3.31 30.07 0.39
C GLU A 342 2.18 30.78 -0.37
N ARG A 343 1.14 30.07 -0.81
CA ARG A 343 0.11 30.60 -1.71
C ARG A 343 -1.29 30.16 -1.29
N ASP A 344 -2.23 31.10 -1.45
CA ASP A 344 -3.64 30.81 -1.24
C ASP A 344 -4.24 30.05 -2.43
N LEU A 345 -5.35 29.35 -2.17
CA LEU A 345 -6.08 28.52 -3.12
C LEU A 345 -6.44 29.29 -4.40
N THR A 346 -6.89 30.54 -4.26
CA THR A 346 -7.27 31.41 -5.38
C THR A 346 -6.12 31.65 -6.35
N GLU A 347 -4.93 31.96 -5.84
CA GLU A 347 -3.73 32.19 -6.67
C GLU A 347 -3.31 30.90 -7.40
N GLY A 348 -3.46 29.75 -6.73
CA GLY A 348 -3.25 28.44 -7.32
C GLY A 348 -4.18 28.14 -8.50
N MET A 349 -5.48 28.42 -8.33
CA MET A 349 -6.49 28.23 -9.36
C MET A 349 -6.25 29.16 -10.56
N ASP A 350 -5.92 30.43 -10.33
CA ASP A 350 -5.58 31.39 -11.40
C ASP A 350 -4.37 30.94 -12.22
N ARG A 351 -3.36 30.37 -11.56
CA ARG A 351 -2.20 29.81 -12.24
C ARG A 351 -2.55 28.55 -13.04
N LEU A 352 -3.43 27.70 -12.51
CA LEU A 352 -3.89 26.51 -13.20
C LEU A 352 -4.66 26.87 -14.47
N THR A 353 -5.63 27.78 -14.37
CA THR A 353 -6.42 28.25 -15.54
C THR A 353 -5.54 28.98 -16.55
N GLY A 354 -4.64 29.87 -16.11
CA GLY A 354 -3.70 30.54 -17.01
C GLY A 354 -2.71 29.59 -17.71
N ALA A 355 -2.37 28.45 -17.10
CA ALA A 355 -1.61 27.40 -17.76
C ALA A 355 -2.48 26.59 -18.74
N ALA A 356 -3.75 26.35 -18.37
CA ALA A 356 -4.74 25.64 -19.18
C ALA A 356 -5.14 26.40 -20.45
N ASP A 357 -5.12 27.74 -20.43
CA ASP A 357 -5.42 28.61 -21.59
C ASP A 357 -4.60 28.27 -22.83
N ARG A 358 -3.37 27.78 -22.64
CA ARG A 358 -2.48 27.37 -23.75
C ARG A 358 -3.04 26.19 -24.55
N TYR A 359 -3.93 25.40 -23.95
CA TYR A 359 -4.54 24.21 -24.56
C TYR A 359 -5.89 24.50 -25.20
N VAL A 360 -6.48 25.68 -24.97
CA VAL A 360 -7.79 26.05 -25.53
C VAL A 360 -7.76 26.05 -27.06
N ALA A 361 -6.65 26.51 -27.65
CA ALA A 361 -6.51 26.58 -29.11
C ALA A 361 -6.07 25.26 -29.78
N CYS A 362 -5.31 24.41 -29.08
CA CYS A 362 -4.74 23.18 -29.65
C CYS A 362 -5.41 21.89 -29.14
N GLY A 363 -6.38 22.01 -28.23
CA GLY A 363 -7.05 20.90 -27.57
C GLY A 363 -6.30 20.41 -26.33
N PHE A 364 -7.04 19.77 -25.42
CA PHE A 364 -6.53 19.28 -24.13
C PHE A 364 -5.91 17.87 -24.21
N HIS A 365 -5.42 17.47 -25.39
CA HIS A 365 -4.77 16.17 -25.55
C HIS A 365 -3.34 16.21 -24.95
N GLY A 366 -3.08 15.34 -23.97
CA GLY A 366 -1.87 15.29 -23.15
C GLY A 366 -1.78 16.36 -22.06
N ALA A 367 -2.81 17.22 -21.92
CA ALA A 367 -2.74 18.41 -21.08
C ALA A 367 -2.66 18.06 -19.58
N ALA A 368 -3.35 17.01 -19.13
CA ALA A 368 -3.46 16.71 -17.70
C ALA A 368 -2.08 16.51 -17.04
N TRP A 369 -1.19 15.75 -17.70
CA TRP A 369 0.17 15.52 -17.20
C TRP A 369 1.01 16.80 -17.19
N HIS A 370 0.92 17.59 -18.25
CA HIS A 370 1.70 18.83 -18.37
C HIS A 370 1.24 19.91 -17.38
N LEU A 371 -0.06 20.00 -17.10
CA LEU A 371 -0.61 20.93 -16.12
C LEU A 371 -0.13 20.60 -14.70
N ILE A 372 -0.19 19.33 -14.28
CA ILE A 372 0.35 18.92 -12.97
C ILE A 372 1.83 19.28 -12.82
N GLU A 373 2.65 18.98 -13.83
CA GLU A 373 4.10 19.21 -13.76
C GLU A 373 4.48 20.71 -13.84
N SER A 374 3.67 21.54 -14.49
CA SER A 374 3.96 22.97 -14.68
C SER A 374 3.43 23.87 -13.55
N VAL A 375 2.29 23.53 -12.96
CA VAL A 375 1.63 24.33 -11.91
C VAL A 375 2.26 24.03 -10.54
N ALA A 376 2.51 22.75 -10.23
CA ALA A 376 2.90 22.31 -8.90
C ALA A 376 4.33 21.73 -8.83
N ARG A 377 5.27 22.29 -9.59
CA ARG A 377 6.66 21.77 -9.69
C ARG A 377 7.38 21.64 -8.34
N ASP A 378 7.13 22.58 -7.43
CA ASP A 378 7.80 22.69 -6.14
C ASP A 378 6.93 22.22 -4.96
N VAL A 379 5.76 21.63 -5.25
CA VAL A 379 4.81 21.18 -4.24
C VAL A 379 5.09 19.73 -3.86
N ASN A 380 5.19 19.48 -2.55
CA ASN A 380 5.45 18.16 -2.01
C ASN A 380 4.16 17.51 -1.49
N ASP A 381 3.13 17.48 -2.33
CA ASP A 381 1.84 16.87 -2.02
C ASP A 381 1.33 15.96 -3.15
N ASP A 382 0.34 15.14 -2.80
CA ASP A 382 -0.42 14.32 -3.72
C ASP A 382 -1.25 15.22 -4.64
N ARG A 383 -1.27 14.88 -5.93
CA ARG A 383 -1.88 15.72 -6.97
C ARG A 383 -2.69 14.88 -7.92
N ALA A 384 -3.95 15.25 -8.09
CA ALA A 384 -4.84 14.72 -9.09
C ALA A 384 -5.35 15.84 -9.98
N LEU A 385 -5.44 15.55 -11.29
CA LEU A 385 -6.14 16.38 -12.25
C LEU A 385 -6.92 15.48 -13.19
N LEU A 386 -8.22 15.72 -13.27
CA LEU A 386 -9.14 15.14 -14.23
C LEU A 386 -9.61 16.24 -15.19
N LEU A 387 -9.51 15.96 -16.48
CA LEU A 387 -10.05 16.79 -17.55
C LEU A 387 -11.15 16.02 -18.26
N LEU A 388 -12.30 16.67 -18.44
CA LEU A 388 -13.39 16.20 -19.30
C LEU A 388 -13.69 17.28 -20.32
N CYS A 389 -13.68 16.93 -21.60
CA CYS A 389 -14.01 17.85 -22.68
C CYS A 389 -15.13 17.23 -23.53
N ARG A 390 -16.07 18.07 -23.95
CA ARG A 390 -17.03 17.70 -24.98
C ARG A 390 -16.49 18.23 -26.30
N ASP A 391 -16.20 17.35 -27.25
CA ASP A 391 -15.65 17.76 -28.54
C ASP A 391 -16.67 18.64 -29.30
N PRO A 392 -16.21 19.61 -30.12
CA PRO A 392 -17.06 20.55 -30.84
C PRO A 392 -17.93 19.93 -31.95
#